data_AF-A0AAV2GXQ1-F1
#
_entry.id   AF-A0AAV2GXQ1-F1
#
_cell.length_a   1.000
_cell.length_b   1.000
_cell.length_c   1.000
_cell.angle_alpha   90.00
_cell.angle_beta   90.00
_cell.angle_gamma   90.00
#
_symmetry.space_group_name_H-M   'P 1'
#
loop_
_entity.id
_entity.type
_entity.pdbx_description
1 polymer ?
#
loop_
_entity_poly.entity_id
_entity_poly.type
_entity_poly.pdbx_seq_one_letter_code
_entity_poly.pdbx_strand_id
1 'polypeptide(L)'
;MQDVYSDHFGLIDFHRSQHGSGMSGRSLPKKFVAALQKVAEQTYNNLFTVQQMRQISKDIGVSIPDFEGFITSLNTQGFLLKKGPKVYQLQTFGY
;
A
#
# COMPACT_ATOMS: atom_id res chain seq x y z
N MET A 1 -10.90 7.01 26.46
CA MET A 1 -11.11 5.94 25.47
C MET A 1 -10.13 6.20 24.36
N GLN A 2 -8.98 5.52 24.39
CA GLN A 2 -8.04 5.51 23.26
C GLN A 2 -8.34 4.21 22.52
N ASP A 3 -8.98 4.32 21.36
CA ASP A 3 -9.29 3.18 20.52
C ASP A 3 -7.99 2.45 20.14
N VAL A 4 -7.86 1.27 20.73
CA VAL A 4 -6.81 0.30 20.48
C VAL A 4 -7.06 -0.27 19.09
N TYR A 5 -6.51 0.38 18.06
CA TYR A 5 -6.36 -0.25 16.74
C TYR A 5 -5.14 -1.17 16.78
N SER A 6 -5.25 -2.22 17.57
CA SER A 6 -4.47 -3.45 17.38
C SER A 6 -5.34 -4.37 16.52
N ASP A 7 -5.07 -4.44 15.23
CA ASP A 7 -5.50 -5.60 14.46
C ASP A 7 -4.39 -6.03 13.50
N HIS A 8 -3.78 -7.16 13.88
CA HIS A 8 -3.35 -8.22 12.99
C HIS A 8 -2.74 -7.78 11.64
N PHE A 9 -1.46 -7.43 11.65
CA PHE A 9 -0.57 -7.66 10.50
C PHE A 9 -0.34 -9.17 10.31
N GLY A 10 -1.44 -9.91 10.15
CA GLY A 10 -1.46 -11.32 9.81
C GLY A 10 -0.68 -11.51 8.52
N LEU A 11 0.34 -12.37 8.63
CA LEU A 11 1.12 -12.95 7.55
C LEU A 11 0.30 -12.98 6.25
N ILE A 12 0.78 -12.28 5.23
CA ILE A 12 0.38 -12.62 3.87
C ILE A 12 1.17 -13.89 3.56
N ASP A 13 0.50 -15.04 3.64
CA ASP A 13 1.02 -16.31 3.16
C ASP A 13 1.49 -16.16 1.71
N PHE A 14 2.81 -16.10 1.51
CA PHE A 14 3.45 -16.13 0.20
C PHE A 14 3.44 -17.55 -0.41
N HIS A 15 2.49 -18.41 -0.04
CA HIS A 15 2.50 -19.82 -0.42
C HIS A 15 2.01 -20.11 -1.85
N ARG A 16 2.14 -19.13 -2.76
CA ARG A 16 1.95 -19.33 -4.20
C ARG A 16 3.11 -18.82 -5.06
N SER A 17 4.34 -18.98 -4.57
CA SER A 17 5.51 -19.00 -5.42
C SER A 17 6.37 -20.20 -5.05
N GLN A 18 5.90 -21.35 -5.53
CA GLN A 18 6.76 -22.48 -5.82
C GLN A 18 7.89 -21.97 -6.72
N HIS A 19 9.12 -22.18 -6.26
CA HIS A 19 10.35 -22.00 -7.00
C HIS A 19 10.79 -20.55 -7.29
N GLY A 20 11.61 -20.01 -6.38
CA GLY A 20 12.70 -19.14 -6.78
C GLY A 20 12.76 -17.78 -6.09
N SER A 21 14.02 -17.36 -5.87
CA SER A 21 14.51 -15.98 -5.83
C SER A 21 14.28 -15.18 -4.54
N GLY A 22 15.36 -14.59 -4.04
CA GLY A 22 15.34 -13.63 -2.93
C GLY A 22 14.39 -12.46 -3.20
N MET A 23 13.42 -12.24 -2.31
CA MET A 23 12.32 -11.28 -2.49
C MET A 23 12.13 -10.30 -1.32
N SER A 24 13.15 -10.02 -0.52
CA SER A 24 12.99 -9.10 0.63
C SER A 24 13.06 -7.61 0.24
N GLY A 25 13.76 -7.26 -0.86
CA GLY A 25 13.97 -5.86 -1.28
C GLY A 25 13.30 -5.43 -2.60
N ARG A 26 12.91 -6.38 -3.46
CA ARG A 26 12.43 -6.11 -4.83
C ARG A 26 10.95 -5.77 -4.95
N SER A 27 10.21 -5.65 -3.85
CA SER A 27 8.75 -5.48 -3.92
C SER A 27 8.20 -4.36 -3.04
N LEU A 28 9.00 -3.37 -2.62
CA LEU A 28 8.49 -2.23 -1.82
C LEU A 28 7.24 -1.55 -2.44
N PRO A 29 7.21 -1.21 -3.75
CA PRO A 29 5.99 -0.78 -4.45
C PRO A 29 4.82 -1.77 -4.30
N LYS A 30 5.07 -3.07 -4.52
CA LYS A 30 4.03 -4.10 -4.47
C LYS A 30 3.50 -4.33 -3.05
N LYS A 31 4.38 -4.35 -2.03
CA LYS A 31 4.02 -4.49 -0.62
C LYS A 31 3.15 -3.31 -0.18
N PHE A 32 3.52 -2.09 -0.59
CA PHE A 32 2.75 -0.90 -0.30
C PHE A 32 1.38 -0.93 -0.99
N VAL A 33 1.34 -1.23 -2.29
CA VAL A 33 0.08 -1.36 -3.05
C VAL A 33 -0.82 -2.45 -2.48
N ALA A 34 -0.28 -3.61 -2.10
CA ALA A 34 -1.04 -4.68 -1.46
C ALA A 34 -1.63 -4.25 -0.10
N ALA A 35 -0.88 -3.46 0.69
CA ALA A 35 -1.41 -2.89 1.92
C ALA A 35 -2.55 -1.91 1.65
N LEU A 36 -2.43 -1.05 0.63
CA LEU A 36 -3.52 -0.17 0.20
C LEU A 36 -4.75 -0.94 -0.27
N GLN A 37 -4.57 -2.04 -1.02
CA GLN A 37 -5.67 -2.90 -1.47
C GLN A 37 -6.44 -3.47 -0.29
N LYS A 38 -5.75 -4.05 0.69
CA LYS A 38 -6.38 -4.57 1.90
C LYS A 38 -7.21 -3.52 2.64
N VAL A 39 -6.65 -2.32 2.82
CA VAL A 39 -7.38 -1.22 3.47
C VAL A 39 -8.59 -0.80 2.61
N ALA A 40 -8.45 -0.76 1.29
CA ALA A 40 -9.57 -0.43 0.39
C ALA A 40 -10.69 -1.47 0.45
N GLU A 41 -10.37 -2.75 0.56
CA GLU A 41 -11.34 -3.84 0.71
C GLU A 41 -12.08 -3.77 2.05
N GLN A 42 -11.36 -3.49 3.15
CA GLN A 42 -11.96 -3.37 4.49
C GLN A 42 -12.85 -2.12 4.64
N THR A 43 -12.47 -1.02 4.00
CA THR A 43 -13.16 0.28 4.13
C THR A 43 -14.11 0.58 2.98
N TYR A 44 -14.16 -0.27 1.95
CA TYR A 44 -14.83 -0.03 0.67
C TYR A 44 -14.46 1.33 0.04
N ASN A 45 -13.24 1.81 0.30
CA ASN A 45 -12.75 3.11 -0.15
C ASN A 45 -11.38 2.98 -0.81
N ASN A 46 -11.30 3.32 -2.09
CA ASN A 46 -10.05 3.31 -2.85
C ASN A 46 -9.38 4.69 -2.95
N LEU A 47 -9.89 5.72 -2.27
CA LEU A 47 -9.29 7.05 -2.20
C LEU A 47 -8.46 7.20 -0.94
N PHE A 48 -7.20 7.56 -1.13
CA PHE A 48 -6.25 7.75 -0.05
C PHE A 48 -5.63 9.14 -0.11
N THR A 49 -5.57 9.79 1.04
CA THR A 49 -4.74 10.99 1.22
C THR A 49 -3.27 10.58 1.35
N VAL A 50 -2.35 11.49 1.01
CA VAL A 50 -0.91 11.29 1.25
C VAL A 50 -0.64 11.02 2.73
N GLN A 51 -1.40 11.63 3.64
CA GLN A 51 -1.26 11.39 5.08
C GLN A 51 -1.66 9.96 5.47
N GLN A 52 -2.80 9.44 4.98
CA GLN A 52 -3.21 8.05 5.20
C GLN A 52 -2.18 7.08 4.63
N MET A 53 -1.70 7.33 3.41
CA MET A 53 -0.66 6.53 2.78
C MET A 53 0.63 6.48 3.61
N ARG A 54 1.05 7.60 4.21
CA ARG A 54 2.19 7.63 5.14
C ARG A 54 1.93 6.83 6.41
N GLN A 55 0.72 6.90 6.96
CA GLN A 55 0.37 6.11 8.14
C GLN A 55 0.43 4.62 7.82
N ILE A 56 -0.19 4.19 6.72
CA ILE A 56 -0.17 2.81 6.24
C ILE A 56 1.27 2.32 6.05
N SER A 57 2.18 3.13 5.48
CA SER A 57 3.59 2.76 5.35
C SER A 57 4.27 2.49 6.70
N LYS A 58 3.95 3.27 7.73
CA LYS A 58 4.48 3.07 9.08
C LYS A 58 3.90 1.80 9.71
N ASP A 59 2.60 1.59 9.55
CA ASP A 59 1.90 0.44 10.11
C ASP A 59 2.47 -0.88 9.56
N ILE A 60 2.81 -0.92 8.26
CA ILE A 60 3.42 -2.11 7.61
C ILE A 60 4.94 -2.24 7.84
N GLY A 61 5.54 -1.35 8.64
CA GLY A 61 6.97 -1.30 8.94
C GLY A 61 7.86 -0.92 7.75
N VAL A 62 7.35 -0.13 6.80
CA VAL A 62 8.08 0.30 5.60
C VAL A 62 8.50 1.77 5.73
N SER A 63 9.80 2.00 5.69
CA SER A 63 10.37 3.35 5.62
C SER A 63 10.65 3.74 4.18
N ILE A 64 10.09 4.88 3.74
CA ILE A 64 10.25 5.41 2.39
C ILE A 64 10.91 6.79 2.51
N PRO A 65 12.19 6.94 2.15
CA PRO A 65 12.93 8.19 2.34
C PRO A 65 12.36 9.33 1.50
N ASP A 66 12.08 9.09 0.22
CA ASP A 66 11.39 10.04 -0.66
C ASP A 66 9.95 9.58 -0.95
N PHE A 67 9.04 9.93 -0.04
CA PHE A 67 7.65 9.52 -0.16
C PHE A 67 6.94 10.19 -1.35
N GLU A 68 7.25 11.45 -1.67
CA GLU A 68 6.57 12.15 -2.75
C GLU A 68 7.01 11.63 -4.12
N GLY A 69 8.32 11.39 -4.32
CA GLY A 69 8.83 10.73 -5.51
C GLY A 69 8.30 9.30 -5.64
N PHE A 70 8.21 8.57 -4.53
CA PHE A 70 7.63 7.22 -4.52
C PHE A 70 6.16 7.20 -4.97
N ILE A 71 5.30 8.04 -4.39
CA ILE A 71 3.88 8.14 -4.80
C ILE A 71 3.75 8.62 -6.25
N THR A 72 4.60 9.55 -6.68
CA THR A 72 4.63 10.01 -8.07
C THR A 72 5.01 8.87 -9.01
N SER A 73 5.96 8.01 -8.62
CA SER A 73 6.34 6.82 -9.41
C SER A 73 5.19 5.81 -9.53
N LEU A 74 4.41 5.61 -8.46
CA LEU A 74 3.23 4.74 -8.48
C LEU A 74 2.10 5.32 -9.34
N ASN A 75 1.97 6.64 -9.36
CA ASN A 75 1.04 7.34 -10.24
C ASN A 75 1.43 7.17 -11.71
N THR A 76 2.70 7.36 -12.05
CA THR A 76 3.21 7.16 -13.42
C THR A 76 3.08 5.71 -13.89
N GLN A 77 3.28 4.74 -12.99
CA GLN A 77 3.11 3.30 -13.27
C GLN A 77 1.64 2.86 -13.35
N GLY A 78 0.69 3.73 -13.01
CA GLY A 78 -0.75 3.44 -13.06
C GLY A 78 -1.30 2.65 -11.87
N PHE A 79 -0.52 2.42 -10.81
CA PHE A 79 -1.02 1.82 -9.57
C PHE A 79 -1.87 2.79 -8.75
N LEU A 80 -1.51 4.07 -8.81
CA LEU A 80 -2.26 5.17 -8.21
C LEU A 80 -2.70 6.12 -9.33
N LEU A 81 -3.78 6.85 -9.10
CA LEU A 81 -4.20 7.94 -9.97
C LEU A 81 -4.48 9.17 -9.13
N LYS A 82 -3.76 10.26 -9.36
CA LYS A 82 -4.01 11.53 -8.65
C LYS A 82 -5.42 12.04 -8.97
N LYS A 83 -6.26 12.23 -7.95
CA LYS A 83 -7.65 12.75 -8.09
C LYS A 83 -7.83 14.16 -7.55
N GLY A 84 -6.91 14.62 -6.69
CA GLY A 84 -6.99 15.96 -6.12
C GLY A 84 -5.70 16.35 -5.40
N PRO A 85 -5.70 17.51 -4.73
CA PRO A 85 -4.58 17.95 -3.92
C PRO A 85 -4.28 16.91 -2.84
N LYS A 86 -3.12 16.24 -2.93
CA LYS A 86 -2.68 15.21 -1.98
C LYS A 86 -3.64 14.03 -1.82
N VAL A 87 -4.47 13.75 -2.83
CA VAL A 87 -5.41 12.60 -2.86
C VAL A 87 -5.16 11.77 -4.11
N TYR A 88 -5.05 10.46 -3.90
CA TYR A 88 -4.80 9.48 -4.94
C TYR A 88 -5.81 8.33 -4.83
N GLN A 89 -6.28 7.88 -5.98
CA GLN A 89 -7.12 6.69 -6.10
C GLN A 89 -6.26 5.48 -6.41
N LEU A 90 -6.38 4.43 -5.60
CA LEU A 90 -5.82 3.13 -5.89
C LEU A 90 -6.51 2.52 -7.12
N GLN A 91 -5.73 2.14 -8.12
CA GLN A 91 -6.22 1.43 -9.28
C GLN A 91 -6.19 -0.07 -8.98
N THR A 92 -7.37 -0.65 -8.77
CA THR A 92 -7.54 -2.10 -8.66
C THR A 92 -8.10 -2.59 -10.00
N PHE A 93 -7.36 -3.46 -10.69
CA PHE A 93 -7.94 -4.19 -11.81
C PHE A 93 -8.91 -5.20 -11.20
N GLY A 94 -10.20 -4.97 -11.34
CA GLY A 94 -11.21 -5.97 -10.98
C GLY A 94 -10.96 -7.21 -11.83
N TYR A 95 -10.74 -8.34 -11.17
CA TYR A 95 -10.76 -9.67 -11.79
C TYR A 95 -12.05 -10.36 -11.37
#